data_AF-A0A7C3X7F9-F1
#
_entry.id   AF-A0A7C3X7F9-F1
#
_cell.length_a   1.000
_cell.length_b   1.000
_cell.length_c   1.000
_cell.angle_alpha   90.00
_cell.angle_beta   90.00
_cell.angle_gamma   90.00
#
_symmetry.space_group_name_H-M   'P 1'
#
loop_
_entity.id
_entity.type
_entity.pdbx_description
1 polymer ?
#
loop_
_entity_poly.entity_id
_entity_poly.type
_entity_poly.pdbx_seq_one_letter_code
_entity_poly.pdbx_strand_id
1 'polypeptide(L)'
;GTGAEVTFVAVITDEANHYKMTLLDTKIAPRVALIDPELTYSLPPQLTAATGIDALAHAIECYTCRVAQPISDALAISAVRLIASALPTATADGTNAEARTAMALGSVMAGMAFGNADVGAVHCMAESVGGLFDTPHGLAVAAFLPVVTEYNSIADPAKHADIARALGVEATGLTDLEAAQRGVEALGDLVRSLGLPRLRDLISVEPGDLVRLAHMADQHVCSPDNTRAANADDYLQLFQRAYQD
;
A
#
# COMPACT_ATOMS: atom_id res chain seq x y z
N GLY A 1 -9.19 4.98 -1.97
CA GLY A 1 -8.21 3.90 -1.80
C GLY A 1 -7.44 3.70 -3.08
N THR A 2 -8.10 3.13 -4.07
CA THR A 2 -7.46 2.63 -5.30
C THR A 2 -6.81 3.70 -6.19
N GLY A 3 -7.36 4.92 -6.23
CA GLY A 3 -6.91 5.97 -7.15
C GLY A 3 -7.18 5.64 -8.64
N ALA A 4 -8.01 4.64 -8.93
CA ALA A 4 -8.29 4.16 -10.28
C ALA A 4 -8.89 5.25 -11.19
N GLU A 5 -9.56 6.25 -10.62
CA GLU A 5 -10.13 7.38 -11.31
C GLU A 5 -9.09 8.36 -11.88
N VAL A 6 -7.81 8.25 -11.47
CA VAL A 6 -6.69 9.07 -11.95
C VAL A 6 -5.54 8.25 -12.53
N THR A 7 -5.71 6.93 -12.70
CA THR A 7 -4.70 6.05 -13.31
C THR A 7 -5.07 5.68 -14.74
N PHE A 8 -4.12 5.07 -15.45
CA PHE A 8 -4.32 4.45 -16.77
C PHE A 8 -4.18 2.93 -16.71
N VAL A 9 -4.54 2.36 -15.54
CA VAL A 9 -4.43 0.94 -15.23
C VAL A 9 -5.83 0.34 -15.05
N ALA A 10 -6.06 -0.82 -15.65
CA ALA A 10 -7.25 -1.64 -15.37
C ALA A 10 -6.83 -3.05 -14.98
N VAL A 11 -7.31 -3.53 -13.84
CA VAL A 11 -7.11 -4.90 -13.37
C VAL A 11 -8.38 -5.70 -13.64
N ILE A 12 -8.27 -6.76 -14.44
CA ILE A 12 -9.39 -7.61 -14.84
C ILE A 12 -9.08 -9.05 -14.40
N THR A 13 -9.99 -9.65 -13.65
CA THR A 13 -9.86 -11.06 -13.25
C THR A 13 -10.23 -11.98 -14.42
N ASP A 14 -9.30 -12.84 -14.81
CA ASP A 14 -9.54 -14.00 -15.66
C ASP A 14 -9.93 -15.19 -14.79
N GLU A 15 -11.24 -15.38 -14.63
CA GLU A 15 -11.81 -16.45 -13.80
C GLU A 15 -11.41 -17.85 -14.27
N ALA A 16 -11.18 -18.05 -15.58
CA ALA A 16 -10.85 -19.36 -16.13
C ALA A 16 -9.42 -19.79 -15.78
N ASN A 17 -8.49 -18.83 -15.66
CA ASN A 17 -7.09 -19.07 -15.36
C ASN A 17 -6.69 -18.70 -13.93
N HIS A 18 -7.62 -18.20 -13.11
CA HIS A 18 -7.37 -17.71 -11.76
C HIS A 18 -6.22 -16.69 -11.72
N TYR A 19 -6.26 -15.73 -12.65
CA TYR A 19 -5.21 -14.75 -12.86
C TYR A 19 -5.79 -13.33 -12.91
N LYS A 20 -5.15 -12.38 -12.23
CA LYS A 20 -5.47 -10.96 -12.35
C LYS A 20 -4.60 -10.35 -13.44
N MET A 21 -5.23 -9.96 -14.55
CA MET A 21 -4.57 -9.34 -15.68
C MET A 21 -4.52 -7.83 -15.50
N THR A 22 -3.33 -7.25 -15.64
CA THR A 22 -3.12 -5.80 -15.57
C THR A 22 -2.95 -5.23 -16.97
N LEU A 23 -3.84 -4.30 -17.36
CA LEU A 23 -3.78 -3.54 -18.61
C LEU A 23 -3.28 -2.13 -18.33
N LEU A 24 -2.23 -1.71 -19.05
CA LEU A 24 -1.70 -0.35 -19.00
C LEU A 24 -1.81 0.29 -20.39
N ASP A 25 -2.75 1.24 -20.57
CA ASP A 25 -2.84 2.04 -21.80
C ASP A 25 -3.39 3.43 -21.48
N THR A 26 -2.70 4.49 -21.89
CA THR A 26 -3.19 5.87 -21.78
C THR A 26 -4.60 6.11 -22.33
N LYS A 27 -5.09 5.26 -23.25
CA LYS A 27 -6.45 5.33 -23.81
C LYS A 27 -7.55 4.95 -22.81
N ILE A 28 -7.22 4.21 -21.76
CA ILE A 28 -8.19 3.85 -20.71
C ILE A 28 -8.22 4.86 -19.56
N ALA A 29 -7.37 5.89 -19.61
CA ALA A 29 -7.39 6.98 -18.63
C ALA A 29 -8.75 7.70 -18.63
N PRO A 30 -9.38 7.93 -17.46
CA PRO A 30 -10.59 8.72 -17.37
C PRO A 30 -10.39 10.13 -17.91
N ARG A 31 -11.38 10.66 -18.64
CA ARG A 31 -11.32 12.05 -19.14
C ARG A 31 -11.56 13.08 -18.04
N VAL A 32 -12.37 12.73 -17.06
CA VAL A 32 -12.76 13.55 -15.91
C VAL A 32 -12.83 12.62 -14.70
N ALA A 33 -12.23 13.03 -13.59
CA ALA A 33 -12.40 12.41 -12.28
C ALA A 33 -13.18 13.37 -11.37
N LEU A 34 -14.25 12.89 -10.74
CA LEU A 34 -15.06 13.66 -9.79
C LEU A 34 -14.84 13.09 -8.38
N ILE A 35 -14.19 13.87 -7.53
CA ILE A 35 -13.78 13.45 -6.20
C ILE A 35 -14.66 14.16 -5.19
N ASP A 36 -15.72 13.48 -4.75
CA ASP A 36 -16.67 13.99 -3.77
C ASP A 36 -16.53 13.18 -2.46
N PRO A 37 -15.95 13.75 -1.40
CA PRO A 37 -15.80 13.08 -0.11
C PRO A 37 -17.13 12.63 0.51
N GLU A 38 -18.23 13.33 0.26
CA GLU A 38 -19.55 13.00 0.85
C GLU A 38 -20.05 11.64 0.39
N LEU A 39 -19.71 11.23 -0.83
CA LEU A 39 -20.05 9.91 -1.37
C LEU A 39 -19.33 8.76 -0.66
N THR A 40 -18.37 9.07 0.23
CA THR A 40 -17.63 8.07 1.02
C THR A 40 -18.11 7.96 2.45
N TYR A 41 -19.04 8.80 2.90
CA TYR A 41 -19.45 8.85 4.32
C TYR A 41 -20.09 7.55 4.81
N SER A 42 -20.78 6.84 3.91
CA SER A 42 -21.44 5.57 4.20
C SER A 42 -20.50 4.36 4.22
N LEU A 43 -19.21 4.53 3.91
CA LEU A 43 -18.26 3.41 3.96
C LEU A 43 -18.13 2.91 5.40
N PRO A 44 -18.30 1.59 5.66
CA PRO A 44 -18.07 1.02 6.97
C PRO A 44 -16.63 1.30 7.46
N PRO A 45 -16.40 1.36 8.79
CA PRO A 45 -15.07 1.59 9.37
C PRO A 45 -14.00 0.66 8.79
N GLN A 46 -14.26 -0.66 8.74
CA GLN A 46 -13.29 -1.64 8.25
C GLN A 46 -12.93 -1.42 6.77
N LEU A 47 -13.90 -1.04 5.92
CA LEU A 47 -13.65 -0.75 4.52
C LEU A 47 -12.88 0.57 4.36
N THR A 48 -13.16 1.56 5.20
CA THR A 48 -12.40 2.82 5.26
C THR A 48 -10.96 2.57 5.65
N ALA A 49 -10.71 1.77 6.68
CA ALA A 49 -9.38 1.37 7.12
C ALA A 49 -8.61 0.63 6.02
N ALA A 50 -9.22 -0.42 5.43
CA ALA A 50 -8.57 -1.23 4.41
C ALA A 50 -8.21 -0.42 3.16
N THR A 51 -9.14 0.38 2.66
CA THR A 51 -8.90 1.23 1.46
C THR A 51 -8.02 2.44 1.77
N GLY A 52 -7.94 2.89 3.02
CA GLY A 52 -7.02 3.94 3.42
C GLY A 52 -5.57 3.44 3.53
N ILE A 53 -5.37 2.23 4.05
CA ILE A 53 -4.06 1.57 4.07
C ILE A 53 -3.59 1.24 2.66
N ASP A 54 -4.49 0.83 1.78
CA ASP A 54 -4.22 0.68 0.35
C ASP A 54 -3.66 1.97 -0.28
N ALA A 55 -4.33 3.11 -0.08
CA ALA A 55 -3.83 4.41 -0.53
C ALA A 55 -2.48 4.80 0.11
N LEU A 56 -2.27 4.47 1.39
CA LEU A 56 -1.01 4.73 2.08
C LEU A 56 0.13 3.88 1.49
N ALA A 57 -0.13 2.61 1.19
CA ALA A 57 0.81 1.71 0.54
C ALA A 57 1.19 2.19 -0.85
N HIS A 58 0.21 2.60 -1.68
CA HIS A 58 0.48 3.22 -2.98
C HIS A 58 1.48 4.39 -2.85
N ALA A 59 1.27 5.28 -1.87
CA ALA A 59 2.14 6.42 -1.66
C ALA A 59 3.55 6.01 -1.17
N ILE A 60 3.66 5.09 -0.20
CA ILE A 60 4.94 4.62 0.33
C ILE A 60 5.75 3.88 -0.73
N GLU A 61 5.13 2.95 -1.45
CA GLU A 61 5.82 2.17 -2.48
C GLU A 61 6.20 3.04 -3.67
N CYS A 62 5.30 3.92 -4.13
CA CYS A 62 5.65 4.89 -5.17
C CYS A 62 6.84 5.77 -4.77
N TYR A 63 6.87 6.26 -3.52
CA TYR A 63 7.97 7.11 -3.06
C TYR A 63 9.29 6.35 -3.06
N THR A 64 9.29 5.05 -2.77
CA THR A 64 10.52 4.27 -2.53
C THR A 64 10.93 3.39 -3.71
N CYS A 65 10.06 3.14 -4.68
CA CYS A 65 10.33 2.28 -5.83
C CYS A 65 11.53 2.79 -6.67
N ARG A 66 12.12 1.90 -7.45
CA ARG A 66 13.32 2.18 -8.26
C ARG A 66 13.05 3.13 -9.43
N VAL A 67 11.79 3.23 -9.85
CA VAL A 67 11.33 4.11 -10.93
C VAL A 67 10.66 5.39 -10.40
N ALA A 68 10.85 5.70 -9.11
CA ALA A 68 10.36 6.93 -8.51
C ALA A 68 10.97 8.18 -9.18
N GLN A 69 10.18 9.26 -9.31
CA GLN A 69 10.62 10.51 -9.91
C GLN A 69 10.17 11.73 -9.10
N PRO A 70 10.79 12.93 -9.28
CA PRO A 70 10.53 14.08 -8.43
C PRO A 70 9.06 14.53 -8.35
N ILE A 71 8.29 14.38 -9.43
CA ILE A 71 6.86 14.73 -9.46
C ILE A 71 6.05 13.72 -8.64
N SER A 72 6.29 12.42 -8.84
CA SER A 72 5.61 11.39 -8.06
C SER A 72 6.00 11.46 -6.59
N ASP A 73 7.27 11.76 -6.29
CA ASP A 73 7.78 11.90 -4.93
C ASP A 73 7.08 13.02 -4.15
N ALA A 74 6.89 14.19 -4.79
CA ALA A 74 6.19 15.32 -4.18
C ALA A 74 4.72 15.00 -3.85
N LEU A 75 4.05 14.27 -4.74
CA LEU A 75 2.66 13.82 -4.53
C LEU A 75 2.58 12.74 -3.46
N ALA A 76 3.45 11.72 -3.55
CA ALA A 76 3.49 10.58 -2.65
C ALA A 76 3.75 10.99 -1.20
N ILE A 77 4.78 11.81 -0.93
CA ILE A 77 5.09 12.19 0.46
C ILE A 77 4.00 13.06 1.09
N SER A 78 3.32 13.87 0.28
CA SER A 78 2.16 14.66 0.69
C SER A 78 0.95 13.75 0.97
N ALA A 79 0.74 12.72 0.15
CA ALA A 79 -0.30 11.72 0.34
C ALA A 79 -0.08 10.93 1.65
N VAL A 80 1.16 10.48 1.93
CA VAL A 80 1.51 9.80 3.20
C VAL A 80 1.09 10.66 4.40
N ARG A 81 1.44 11.95 4.39
CA ARG A 81 1.12 12.88 5.48
C ARG A 81 -0.39 13.08 5.67
N LEU A 82 -1.13 13.29 4.58
CA LEU A 82 -2.59 13.48 4.63
C LEU A 82 -3.29 12.21 5.10
N ILE A 83 -2.93 11.05 4.54
CA ILE A 83 -3.57 9.78 4.86
C ILE A 83 -3.26 9.37 6.30
N ALA A 84 -2.00 9.41 6.72
CA ALA A 84 -1.60 8.97 8.06
C ALA A 84 -2.28 9.81 9.17
N SER A 85 -2.45 11.11 8.93
CA SER A 85 -3.12 12.01 9.90
C SER A 85 -4.64 11.86 9.91
N ALA A 86 -5.27 11.58 8.77
CA ALA A 86 -6.73 11.55 8.64
C ALA A 86 -7.35 10.17 8.85
N LEU A 87 -6.65 9.09 8.49
CA LEU A 87 -7.20 7.73 8.43
C LEU A 87 -7.76 7.23 9.76
N PRO A 88 -7.11 7.42 10.94
CA PRO A 88 -7.70 7.01 12.21
C PRO A 88 -9.05 7.69 12.48
N THR A 89 -9.15 8.99 12.22
CA THR A 89 -10.40 9.75 12.40
C THR A 89 -11.46 9.34 11.39
N ALA A 90 -11.12 9.22 10.10
CA ALA A 90 -12.07 8.79 9.08
C ALA A 90 -12.60 7.37 9.32
N THR A 91 -11.80 6.50 9.96
CA THR A 91 -12.20 5.15 10.35
C THR A 91 -13.13 5.17 11.57
N ALA A 92 -12.81 5.96 12.59
CA ALA A 92 -13.59 6.04 13.82
C ALA A 92 -14.90 6.85 13.68
N ASP A 93 -14.87 7.92 12.89
CA ASP A 93 -16.01 8.78 12.56
C ASP A 93 -16.08 8.97 11.04
N GLY A 94 -16.86 8.10 10.40
CA GLY A 94 -17.06 8.11 8.96
C GLY A 94 -17.77 9.35 8.41
N THR A 95 -18.31 10.22 9.28
CA THR A 95 -18.99 11.46 8.90
C THR A 95 -18.15 12.71 9.14
N ASN A 96 -16.92 12.55 9.64
CA ASN A 96 -15.99 13.66 9.81
C ASN A 96 -15.56 14.22 8.44
N ALA A 97 -16.09 15.40 8.09
CA ALA A 97 -15.93 15.98 6.77
C ALA A 97 -14.46 16.29 6.43
N GLU A 98 -13.70 16.80 7.40
CA GLU A 98 -12.28 17.14 7.24
C GLU A 98 -11.45 15.89 6.99
N ALA A 99 -11.62 14.84 7.80
CA ALA A 99 -10.89 13.59 7.65
C ALA A 99 -11.21 12.88 6.33
N ARG A 100 -12.50 12.86 5.94
CA ARG A 100 -12.92 12.30 4.64
C ARG A 100 -12.35 13.08 3.46
N THR A 101 -12.32 14.41 3.55
CA THR A 101 -11.71 15.26 2.52
C THR A 101 -10.21 15.03 2.40
N ALA A 102 -9.50 14.95 3.53
CA ALA A 102 -8.08 14.66 3.55
C ALA A 102 -7.77 13.25 3.00
N MET A 103 -8.58 12.26 3.34
CA MET A 103 -8.47 10.90 2.78
C MET A 103 -8.71 10.86 1.27
N ALA A 104 -9.74 11.56 0.77
CA ALA A 104 -10.04 11.64 -0.65
C ALA A 104 -8.89 12.31 -1.42
N LEU A 105 -8.40 13.45 -0.93
CA LEU A 105 -7.26 14.15 -1.54
C LEU A 105 -6.00 13.29 -1.49
N GLY A 106 -5.67 12.71 -0.33
CA GLY A 106 -4.52 11.83 -0.17
C GLY A 106 -4.56 10.62 -1.11
N SER A 107 -5.73 9.98 -1.26
CA SER A 107 -5.92 8.87 -2.19
C SER A 107 -5.72 9.27 -3.65
N VAL A 108 -6.20 10.45 -4.05
CA VAL A 108 -6.00 10.96 -5.42
C VAL A 108 -4.54 11.28 -5.67
N MET A 109 -3.86 11.92 -4.71
CA MET A 109 -2.42 12.22 -4.80
C MET A 109 -1.60 10.93 -4.89
N ALA A 110 -1.93 9.91 -4.09
CA ALA A 110 -1.31 8.59 -4.18
C ALA A 110 -1.55 7.97 -5.57
N GLY A 111 -2.78 8.02 -6.07
CA GLY A 111 -3.16 7.54 -7.41
C GLY A 111 -2.37 8.19 -8.55
N MET A 112 -2.26 9.52 -8.52
CA MET A 112 -1.46 10.28 -9.47
C MET A 112 0.04 9.96 -9.34
N ALA A 113 0.52 9.69 -8.13
CA ALA A 113 1.92 9.37 -7.87
C ALA A 113 2.26 7.98 -8.44
N PHE A 114 1.64 6.91 -7.95
CA PHE A 114 1.95 5.55 -8.37
C PHE A 114 1.58 5.33 -9.84
N GLY A 115 0.52 5.98 -10.34
CA GLY A 115 0.16 5.92 -11.75
C GLY A 115 1.22 6.50 -12.69
N ASN A 116 2.15 7.33 -12.19
CA ASN A 116 3.31 7.80 -12.99
C ASN A 116 4.62 7.14 -12.57
N ALA A 117 4.63 6.36 -11.50
CA ALA A 117 5.75 5.54 -11.04
C ALA A 117 5.34 4.07 -11.11
N ASP A 118 5.75 3.27 -10.12
CA ASP A 118 5.18 1.95 -9.88
C ASP A 118 4.98 1.75 -8.37
N VAL A 119 4.45 0.59 -8.01
CA VAL A 119 4.41 0.04 -6.65
C VAL A 119 5.55 -0.97 -6.45
N GLY A 120 5.50 -1.79 -5.40
CA GLY A 120 6.58 -2.70 -5.05
C GLY A 120 6.09 -4.02 -4.46
N ALA A 121 6.90 -4.57 -3.56
CA ALA A 121 6.69 -5.90 -2.99
C ALA A 121 5.37 -6.04 -2.20
N VAL A 122 4.81 -4.97 -1.61
CA VAL A 122 3.51 -5.03 -0.91
C VAL A 122 2.41 -5.43 -1.89
N HIS A 123 2.31 -4.74 -3.02
CA HIS A 123 1.30 -5.06 -4.04
C HIS A 123 1.58 -6.40 -4.71
N CYS A 124 2.84 -6.74 -4.98
CA CYS A 124 3.21 -8.06 -5.54
C CYS A 124 2.72 -9.21 -4.63
N MET A 125 2.87 -9.07 -3.31
CA MET A 125 2.40 -10.05 -2.33
C MET A 125 0.87 -10.01 -2.15
N ALA A 126 0.27 -8.82 -2.12
CA ALA A 126 -1.18 -8.66 -1.96
C ALA A 126 -1.97 -9.23 -3.14
N GLU A 127 -1.49 -9.02 -4.37
CA GLU A 127 -2.13 -9.54 -5.58
C GLU A 127 -1.97 -11.05 -5.74
N SER A 128 -0.85 -11.63 -5.30
CA SER A 128 -0.70 -13.10 -5.33
C SER A 128 -1.69 -13.78 -4.38
N VAL A 129 -1.91 -13.23 -3.18
CA VAL A 129 -2.96 -13.71 -2.26
C VAL A 129 -4.36 -13.46 -2.83
N GLY A 130 -4.61 -12.25 -3.33
CA GLY A 130 -5.92 -11.89 -3.90
C GLY A 130 -6.28 -12.67 -5.16
N GLY A 131 -5.30 -13.13 -5.94
CA GLY A 131 -5.51 -13.96 -7.12
C GLY A 131 -5.88 -15.42 -6.79
N LEU A 132 -5.35 -15.98 -5.69
CA LEU A 132 -5.65 -17.35 -5.28
C LEU A 132 -6.88 -17.49 -4.39
N PHE A 133 -7.14 -16.50 -3.53
CA PHE A 133 -8.08 -16.64 -2.42
C PHE A 133 -9.22 -15.62 -2.43
N ASP A 134 -9.28 -14.76 -3.45
CA ASP A 134 -10.26 -13.66 -3.57
C ASP A 134 -10.29 -12.74 -2.33
N THR A 135 -9.14 -12.62 -1.66
CA THR A 135 -8.99 -11.75 -0.49
C THR A 135 -9.20 -10.29 -0.91
N PRO A 136 -9.99 -9.51 -0.16
CA PRO A 136 -10.13 -8.08 -0.40
C PRO A 136 -8.77 -7.36 -0.40
N HIS A 137 -8.47 -6.64 -1.48
CA HIS A 137 -7.12 -6.14 -1.78
C HIS A 137 -6.50 -5.33 -0.63
N GLY A 138 -7.20 -4.32 -0.11
CA GLY A 138 -6.70 -3.49 0.99
C GLY A 138 -6.42 -4.26 2.30
N LEU A 139 -7.10 -5.40 2.53
CA LEU A 139 -6.80 -6.27 3.67
C LEU A 139 -5.48 -7.02 3.46
N ALA A 140 -5.24 -7.53 2.25
CA ALA A 140 -3.99 -8.17 1.89
C ALA A 140 -2.82 -7.17 1.96
N VAL A 141 -2.99 -5.97 1.39
CA VAL A 141 -2.00 -4.88 1.46
C VAL A 141 -1.64 -4.55 2.92
N ALA A 142 -2.64 -4.39 3.80
CA ALA A 142 -2.41 -4.10 5.20
C ALA A 142 -1.58 -5.17 5.94
N ALA A 143 -1.73 -6.44 5.57
CA ALA A 143 -0.99 -7.54 6.17
C ALA A 143 0.51 -7.54 5.81
N PHE A 144 0.88 -6.95 4.67
CA PHE A 144 2.26 -6.95 4.17
C PHE A 144 2.99 -5.61 4.35
N LEU A 145 2.26 -4.51 4.42
CA LEU A 145 2.84 -3.17 4.41
C LEU A 145 3.93 -2.96 5.48
N PRO A 146 3.74 -3.30 6.77
CA PRO A 146 4.78 -3.08 7.78
C PRO A 146 6.05 -3.90 7.53
N VAL A 147 5.91 -5.20 7.24
CA VAL A 147 7.05 -6.12 7.09
C VAL A 147 7.87 -5.82 5.83
N VAL A 148 7.21 -5.43 4.74
CA VAL A 148 7.90 -5.04 3.50
C VAL A 148 8.58 -3.67 3.66
N THR A 149 7.92 -2.71 4.33
CA THR A 149 8.54 -1.40 4.61
C THR A 149 9.81 -1.58 5.45
N GLU A 150 9.79 -2.48 6.44
CA GLU A 150 11.00 -2.82 7.21
C GLU A 150 12.10 -3.42 6.32
N TYR A 151 11.75 -4.38 5.47
CA TYR A 151 12.69 -5.02 4.54
C TYR A 151 13.36 -4.03 3.58
N ASN A 152 12.58 -3.06 3.07
CA ASN A 152 13.03 -2.02 2.14
C ASN A 152 13.78 -0.88 2.84
N SER A 153 13.50 -0.62 4.13
CA SER A 153 14.06 0.53 4.86
C SER A 153 15.58 0.60 4.86
N ILE A 154 16.26 -0.54 4.85
CA ILE A 154 17.72 -0.60 4.86
C ILE A 154 18.35 -0.27 3.50
N ALA A 155 17.60 -0.39 2.41
CA ALA A 155 18.10 -0.14 1.05
C ALA A 155 18.10 1.35 0.71
N ASP A 156 17.15 2.11 1.25
CA ASP A 156 17.12 3.58 1.16
C ASP A 156 16.64 4.21 2.48
N PRO A 157 17.52 4.32 3.49
CA PRO A 157 17.15 4.87 4.79
C PRO A 157 16.69 6.32 4.72
N ALA A 158 17.20 7.11 3.77
CA ALA A 158 16.87 8.53 3.64
C ALA A 158 15.40 8.71 3.23
N LYS A 159 14.94 8.00 2.19
CA LYS A 159 13.51 8.05 1.80
C LYS A 159 12.59 7.49 2.88
N HIS A 160 13.02 6.46 3.61
CA HIS A 160 12.22 5.93 4.72
C HIS A 160 12.20 6.85 5.94
N ALA A 161 13.24 7.65 6.17
CA ALA A 161 13.23 8.71 7.18
C ALA A 161 12.23 9.83 6.83
N ASP A 162 12.09 10.17 5.54
CA ASP A 162 11.06 11.11 5.09
C ASP A 162 9.65 10.55 5.32
N ILE A 163 9.43 9.27 5.00
CA ILE A 163 8.18 8.58 5.30
C ILE A 163 7.91 8.62 6.81
N ALA A 164 8.89 8.34 7.66
CA ALA A 164 8.73 8.42 9.11
C ALA A 164 8.26 9.81 9.56
N ARG A 165 8.89 10.89 9.06
CA ARG A 165 8.47 12.27 9.34
C ARG A 165 7.06 12.55 8.83
N ALA A 166 6.68 12.04 7.66
CA ALA A 166 5.34 12.18 7.10
C ALA A 166 4.29 11.40 7.90
N LEU A 167 4.65 10.27 8.50
CA LEU A 167 3.83 9.51 9.45
C LEU A 167 3.70 10.21 10.83
N GLY A 168 4.39 11.34 11.05
CA GLY A 168 4.34 12.09 12.31
C GLY A 168 5.40 11.69 13.34
N VAL A 169 6.45 10.95 12.94
CA VAL A 169 7.56 10.59 13.83
C VAL A 169 8.46 11.81 14.07
N GLU A 170 8.65 12.15 15.35
CA GLU A 170 9.66 13.11 15.78
C GLU A 170 11.07 12.55 15.58
N ALA A 171 11.71 12.96 14.49
CA ALA A 171 13.02 12.48 14.06
C ALA A 171 14.19 13.44 14.34
N THR A 172 13.97 14.50 15.13
CA THR A 172 15.02 15.48 15.45
C THR A 172 16.19 14.81 16.16
N GLY A 173 17.39 14.93 15.60
CA GLY A 173 18.62 14.35 16.16
C GLY A 173 18.82 12.86 15.88
N LEU A 174 17.90 12.21 15.16
CA LEU A 174 18.07 10.82 14.70
C LEU A 174 18.85 10.77 13.39
N THR A 175 19.61 9.70 13.20
CA THR A 175 20.09 9.29 11.87
C THR A 175 18.91 8.85 10.99
N ASP A 176 19.10 8.84 9.68
CA ASP A 176 18.04 8.39 8.76
C ASP A 176 17.64 6.94 9.02
N LEU A 177 18.58 6.07 9.40
CA LEU A 177 18.27 4.67 9.75
C LEU A 177 17.41 4.56 11.02
N GLU A 178 17.74 5.32 12.08
CA GLU A 178 16.94 5.35 13.31
C GLU A 178 15.55 5.95 13.05
N ALA A 179 15.46 6.99 12.23
CA ALA A 179 14.18 7.58 11.83
C ALA A 179 13.33 6.58 11.03
N ALA A 180 13.94 5.88 10.06
CA ALA A 180 13.28 4.84 9.27
C ALA A 180 12.74 3.70 10.16
N GLN A 181 13.54 3.23 11.13
CA GLN A 181 13.10 2.20 12.09
C GLN A 181 11.89 2.66 12.91
N ARG A 182 11.92 3.88 13.44
CA ARG A 182 10.75 4.45 14.14
C ARG A 182 9.55 4.66 13.23
N GLY A 183 9.78 4.91 11.94
CA GLY A 183 8.74 4.96 10.91
C GLY A 183 8.04 3.62 10.71
N VAL A 184 8.81 2.53 10.65
CA VAL A 184 8.28 1.15 10.57
C VAL A 184 7.42 0.82 11.79
N GLU A 185 7.89 1.17 12.99
CA GLU A 185 7.14 0.98 14.24
C GLU A 185 5.80 1.75 14.21
N ALA A 186 5.85 3.05 13.86
CA ALA A 186 4.67 3.91 13.77
C ALA A 186 3.66 3.41 12.71
N LEU A 187 4.15 2.90 11.58
CA LEU A 187 3.31 2.31 10.54
C LEU A 187 2.62 1.03 11.04
N GLY A 188 3.36 0.17 11.73
CA GLY A 188 2.80 -1.02 12.37
C GLY A 188 1.76 -0.69 13.43
N ASP A 189 2.01 0.31 14.27
CA ASP A 189 1.06 0.82 15.27
C ASP A 189 -0.20 1.37 14.61
N LEU A 190 -0.06 2.14 13.53
CA LEU A 190 -1.19 2.65 12.75
C LEU A 190 -2.05 1.49 12.23
N VAL A 191 -1.46 0.52 11.52
CA VAL A 191 -2.20 -0.64 10.98
C VAL A 191 -2.91 -1.42 12.09
N ARG A 192 -2.24 -1.67 13.23
CA ARG A 192 -2.85 -2.34 14.40
C ARG A 192 -4.01 -1.54 14.99
N SER A 193 -3.88 -0.22 15.09
CA SER A 193 -4.91 0.65 15.66
C SER A 193 -6.22 0.66 14.85
N LEU A 194 -6.14 0.33 13.57
CA LEU A 194 -7.29 0.28 12.66
C LEU A 194 -8.08 -1.04 12.74
N GLY A 195 -7.60 -2.02 13.52
CA GLY A 195 -8.30 -3.30 13.72
C GLY A 195 -8.42 -4.16 12.47
N LEU A 196 -7.48 -4.02 11.52
CA LEU A 196 -7.43 -4.86 10.32
C LEU A 196 -6.93 -6.27 10.65
N PRO A 197 -7.43 -7.32 9.98
CA PRO A 197 -6.99 -8.69 10.18
C PRO A 197 -5.53 -8.87 9.77
N ARG A 198 -4.82 -9.78 10.44
CA ARG A 198 -3.47 -10.20 10.02
C ARG A 198 -3.58 -11.27 8.94
N LEU A 199 -2.46 -11.59 8.29
CA LEU A 199 -2.43 -12.61 7.24
C LEU A 199 -3.03 -13.95 7.69
N ARG A 200 -2.67 -14.42 8.89
CA ARG A 200 -3.17 -15.68 9.45
C ARG A 200 -4.67 -15.68 9.75
N ASP A 201 -5.26 -14.50 9.92
CA ASP A 201 -6.67 -14.34 10.24
C ASP A 201 -7.52 -14.31 8.96
N LEU A 202 -6.87 -14.24 7.79
CA LEU A 202 -7.51 -14.43 6.48
C LEU A 202 -7.71 -15.94 6.27
N ILE A 203 -8.96 -16.39 6.42
CA ILE A 203 -9.46 -17.78 6.48
C ILE A 203 -8.93 -18.74 5.39
N SER A 204 -8.27 -18.23 4.35
CA SER A 204 -7.93 -18.98 3.15
C SER A 204 -6.44 -19.31 2.95
N VAL A 205 -5.52 -18.68 3.70
CA VAL A 205 -4.06 -18.88 3.46
C VAL A 205 -3.49 -19.90 4.44
N GLU A 206 -3.03 -21.05 3.94
CA GLU A 206 -2.35 -22.07 4.74
C GLU A 206 -0.82 -21.98 4.57
N PRO A 207 -0.01 -22.45 5.56
CA PRO A 207 1.45 -22.44 5.44
C PRO A 207 2.00 -23.16 4.21
N GLY A 208 1.27 -24.14 3.67
CA GLY A 208 1.63 -24.86 2.44
C GLY A 208 1.54 -24.00 1.17
N ASP A 209 0.78 -22.90 1.19
CA ASP A 209 0.58 -22.03 0.04
C ASP A 209 1.71 -20.99 -0.13
N LEU A 210 2.47 -20.71 0.94
CA LEU A 210 3.44 -19.60 0.97
C LEU A 210 4.51 -19.72 -0.11
N VAL A 211 4.95 -20.95 -0.46
CA VAL A 211 5.94 -21.17 -1.53
C VAL A 211 5.37 -20.75 -2.89
N ARG A 212 4.11 -21.12 -3.17
CA ARG A 212 3.42 -20.75 -4.41
C ARG A 212 3.19 -19.25 -4.48
N LEU A 213 2.72 -18.65 -3.38
CA LEU A 213 2.50 -17.20 -3.28
C LEU A 213 3.79 -16.40 -3.50
N ALA A 214 4.92 -16.87 -2.95
CA ALA A 214 6.22 -16.25 -3.14
C ALA A 214 6.69 -16.30 -4.60
N HIS A 215 6.50 -17.43 -5.29
CA HIS A 215 6.80 -17.53 -6.73
C HIS A 215 5.93 -16.60 -7.57
N MET A 216 4.63 -16.48 -7.22
CA MET A 216 3.73 -15.57 -7.91
C MET A 216 4.11 -14.09 -7.69
N ALA A 217 4.51 -13.72 -6.47
CA ALA A 217 4.98 -12.36 -6.17
C ALA A 217 6.29 -12.03 -6.90
N ASP A 218 7.23 -12.99 -7.00
CA ASP A 218 8.47 -12.83 -7.76
C ASP A 218 8.23 -12.59 -9.26
N GLN A 219 7.23 -13.28 -9.83
CA GLN A 219 6.83 -13.14 -11.23
C GLN A 219 5.96 -11.91 -11.52
N HIS A 220 5.57 -11.16 -10.50
CA HIS A 220 4.74 -9.98 -10.67
C HIS A 220 5.49 -8.88 -11.43
N VAL A 221 4.77 -8.13 -12.28
CA VAL A 221 5.38 -7.13 -13.18
C VAL A 221 6.11 -6.01 -12.42
N CYS A 222 5.64 -5.64 -11.23
CA CYS A 222 6.22 -4.61 -10.37
C CYS A 222 7.38 -5.10 -9.50
N SER A 223 7.64 -6.42 -9.44
CA SER A 223 8.69 -7.00 -8.57
C SER A 223 10.09 -6.41 -8.86
N PRO A 224 10.51 -6.20 -10.12
CA PRO A 224 11.78 -5.56 -10.44
C PRO A 224 11.92 -4.11 -9.94
N ASP A 225 10.80 -3.41 -9.71
CA ASP A 225 10.76 -2.01 -9.32
C ASP A 225 10.77 -1.79 -7.80
N ASN A 226 10.68 -2.86 -7.01
CA ASN A 226 10.83 -2.78 -5.56
C ASN A 226 12.21 -2.22 -5.16
N THR A 227 12.25 -1.34 -4.16
CA THR A 227 13.47 -0.61 -3.72
C THR A 227 14.65 -1.54 -3.48
N ARG A 228 14.39 -2.63 -2.76
CA ARG A 228 15.35 -3.71 -2.53
C ARG A 228 14.98 -4.88 -3.42
N ALA A 229 15.88 -5.26 -4.34
CA ALA A 229 15.64 -6.41 -5.20
C ALA A 229 15.29 -7.64 -4.35
N ALA A 230 14.17 -8.29 -4.69
CA ALA A 230 13.64 -9.46 -4.02
C ALA A 230 13.46 -10.59 -5.05
N ASN A 231 13.79 -11.81 -4.66
CA ASN A 231 13.48 -13.02 -5.42
C ASN A 231 12.45 -13.89 -4.67
N ALA A 232 12.08 -15.05 -5.23
CA ALA A 232 11.15 -15.97 -4.58
C ALA A 232 11.54 -16.38 -3.14
N ASP A 233 12.82 -16.52 -2.80
CA ASP A 233 13.27 -16.84 -1.44
C ASP A 233 13.09 -15.64 -0.48
N ASP A 234 13.34 -14.42 -0.95
CA ASP A 234 13.06 -13.19 -0.20
C ASP A 234 11.56 -13.05 0.08
N TYR A 235 10.71 -13.22 -0.95
CA TYR A 235 9.26 -13.17 -0.80
C TYR A 235 8.76 -14.25 0.15
N LEU A 236 9.30 -15.47 0.11
CA LEU A 236 8.92 -16.53 1.03
C LEU A 236 9.21 -16.13 2.48
N GLN A 237 10.37 -15.53 2.75
CA GLN A 237 10.70 -15.02 4.09
C GLN A 237 9.73 -13.92 4.52
N LEU A 238 9.38 -12.99 3.63
CA LEU A 238 8.40 -11.93 3.91
C LEU A 238 7.01 -12.49 4.22
N PHE A 239 6.55 -13.48 3.45
CA PHE A 239 5.28 -14.19 3.72
C PHE A 239 5.30 -14.89 5.08
N GLN A 240 6.38 -15.60 5.41
CA GLN A 240 6.53 -16.29 6.69
C GLN A 240 6.49 -15.31 7.87
N ARG A 241 7.16 -14.15 7.74
CA ARG A 241 7.13 -13.09 8.75
C ARG A 241 5.72 -12.50 8.90
N ALA A 242 5.07 -12.13 7.80
CA ALA A 242 3.69 -11.62 7.81
C ALA A 242 2.68 -12.62 8.42
N TYR A 243 2.94 -13.92 8.29
CA TYR A 243 2.10 -14.97 8.88
C TYR A 243 2.32 -15.12 10.40
N GLN A 244 3.53 -14.79 10.89
CA GLN A 244 3.96 -14.95 12.29
C GLN A 244 3.74 -13.72 13.17
N ASP A 245 3.56 -12.54 12.58
CA ASP A 245 3.11 -11.31 13.26
C ASP A 245 1.58 -11.32 13.49
#